data_AF-A0A167J1W2-F1
#
_entry.id   AF-A0A167J1W2-F1
#
_cell.length_a   1.000
_cell.length_b   1.000
_cell.length_c   1.000
_cell.angle_alpha   90.00
_cell.angle_beta   90.00
_cell.angle_gamma   90.00
#
_symmetry.space_group_name_H-M   'P 1'
#
loop_
_entity.id
_entity.type
_entity.pdbx_description
1 polymer ?
#
loop_
_entity_poly.entity_id
_entity_poly.type
_entity_poly.pdbx_seq_one_letter_code
_entity_poly.pdbx_strand_id
1 'polypeptide(L)'
;MRSAAFILFASFLGLPSCDQKTPVLSEDDVALVRNTFPTMTKECVERAKREGFEALNGPTDRCFPMQRQREWVGLWVNEFEGSRFCPAPATECKLTEYGTGTYLTFSEGQRPVSVDRFQDGAIFQIRFLGRKTQESGSFGHMGGNAHEIIVDRLISLQPRNGNSDNMAR
;
A
#
# COMPACT_ATOMS: atom_id res chain seq x y z
N MET A 1 10.37 41.57 -70.91
CA MET A 1 9.66 41.99 -69.68
C MET A 1 8.89 40.76 -69.19
N ARG A 2 9.51 39.93 -68.33
CA ARG A 2 9.28 39.83 -66.88
C ARG A 2 7.79 39.69 -66.50
N SER A 3 7.40 38.50 -66.05
CA SER A 3 6.69 38.32 -64.78
C SER A 3 6.65 36.84 -64.40
N ALA A 4 7.47 36.50 -63.40
CA ALA A 4 7.31 35.31 -62.59
C ALA A 4 6.32 35.64 -61.48
N ALA A 5 5.36 34.76 -61.18
CA ALA A 5 4.51 34.88 -60.01
C ALA A 5 4.51 33.56 -59.24
N PHE A 6 4.95 33.67 -57.99
CA PHE A 6 5.30 32.65 -57.02
C PHE A 6 4.15 31.72 -56.61
N ILE A 7 4.54 30.47 -56.37
CA ILE A 7 3.82 29.44 -55.62
C ILE A 7 3.73 29.87 -54.15
N LEU A 8 2.55 29.81 -53.54
CA LEU A 8 2.37 29.86 -52.09
C LEU A 8 1.57 28.62 -51.65
N PHE A 9 2.30 27.54 -51.36
CA PHE A 9 1.79 26.41 -50.58
C PHE A 9 1.84 26.81 -49.11
N ALA A 10 0.70 27.24 -48.56
CA ALA A 10 0.54 27.44 -47.12
C ALA A 10 0.32 26.07 -46.46
N SER A 11 1.41 25.37 -46.17
CA SER A 11 1.40 24.18 -45.32
C SER A 11 1.14 24.62 -43.87
N PHE A 12 -0.13 24.61 -43.45
CA PHE A 12 -0.49 24.69 -42.04
C PHE A 12 0.03 23.43 -41.34
N LEU A 13 1.18 23.56 -40.68
CA LEU A 13 1.70 22.61 -39.72
C LEU A 13 0.73 22.57 -38.53
N GLY A 14 -0.20 21.61 -38.53
CA GLY A 14 -0.97 21.25 -37.36
C GLY A 14 -0.02 20.71 -36.29
N LEU A 15 0.36 21.55 -35.33
CA LEU A 15 0.97 21.07 -34.11
C LEU A 15 -0.05 20.16 -33.40
N PRO A 16 0.30 18.93 -33.02
CA PRO A 16 -0.56 18.16 -32.15
C PRO A 16 -0.72 18.97 -30.86
N SER A 17 -1.95 19.43 -30.59
CA SER A 17 -2.30 20.00 -29.31
C SER A 17 -2.04 18.91 -28.28
N CYS A 18 -0.94 19.05 -27.53
CA CYS A 18 -0.71 18.27 -26.33
C CYS A 18 -1.83 18.63 -25.37
N ASP A 19 -2.90 17.84 -25.38
CA ASP A 19 -3.98 17.87 -24.41
C ASP A 19 -3.41 17.41 -23.06
N GLN A 20 -2.64 18.30 -22.41
CA GLN A 20 -2.19 18.08 -21.04
C GLN A 20 -3.44 18.20 -20.17
N LYS A 21 -4.00 17.04 -19.80
CA LYS A 21 -5.07 16.95 -18.81
C LYS A 21 -4.69 17.82 -17.62
N THR A 22 -5.59 18.74 -17.29
CA THR A 22 -5.44 19.64 -16.15
C THR A 22 -5.26 18.78 -14.89
N PRO A 23 -4.29 19.08 -14.02
CA PRO A 23 -4.15 18.36 -12.75
C PRO A 23 -5.44 18.38 -11.94
N VAL A 24 -5.76 17.27 -11.30
CA VAL A 24 -6.91 17.16 -10.39
C VAL A 24 -6.58 17.80 -9.04
N LEU A 25 -5.33 17.67 -8.58
CA LEU A 25 -4.86 18.27 -7.33
C LEU A 25 -4.09 19.57 -7.58
N SER A 26 -4.26 20.54 -6.68
CA SER A 26 -3.46 21.77 -6.66
C SER A 26 -2.02 21.50 -6.21
N GLU A 27 -1.10 22.45 -6.40
CA GLU A 27 0.27 22.31 -5.86
C GLU A 27 0.29 22.24 -4.32
N ASP A 28 -0.66 22.92 -3.65
CA ASP A 28 -0.80 22.89 -2.20
C ASP A 28 -1.24 21.49 -1.72
N ASP A 29 -2.17 20.84 -2.44
CA ASP A 29 -2.57 19.46 -2.16
C ASP A 29 -1.41 18.49 -2.41
N VAL A 30 -0.62 18.70 -3.46
CA VAL A 30 0.58 17.89 -3.74
C VAL A 30 1.64 18.08 -2.66
N ALA A 31 1.82 19.31 -2.16
CA ALA A 31 2.70 19.58 -1.03
C ALA A 31 2.21 18.87 0.24
N LEU A 32 0.90 18.87 0.49
CA LEU A 32 0.29 18.12 1.58
C LEU A 32 0.58 16.61 1.45
N VAL A 33 0.37 16.01 0.26
CA VAL A 33 0.70 14.59 0.00
C VAL A 33 2.15 14.28 0.33
N ARG A 34 3.09 15.10 -0.14
CA ARG A 34 4.53 14.90 0.09
C ARG A 34 4.89 15.01 1.57
N ASN A 35 4.24 15.91 2.30
CA ASN A 35 4.48 16.09 3.73
C ASN A 35 3.86 14.95 4.56
N THR A 36 2.69 14.46 4.17
CA THR A 36 2.01 13.32 4.83
C THR A 36 2.72 12.00 4.54
N PHE A 37 3.22 11.80 3.31
CA PHE A 37 3.86 10.57 2.86
C PHE A 37 5.27 10.84 2.31
N PRO A 38 6.24 11.22 3.15
CA PRO A 38 7.56 11.64 2.69
C PRO A 38 8.37 10.52 2.01
N THR A 39 8.00 9.27 2.25
CA THR A 39 8.66 8.07 1.69
C THR A 39 7.98 7.54 0.43
N MET A 40 6.88 8.16 -0.01
CA MET A 40 6.17 7.80 -1.23
C MET A 40 7.03 8.10 -2.46
N THR A 41 6.98 7.22 -3.47
CA THR A 41 7.68 7.44 -4.73
C THR A 41 7.16 8.68 -5.47
N LYS A 42 8.07 9.38 -6.16
CA LYS A 42 7.70 10.53 -7.00
C LYS A 42 6.62 10.16 -8.03
N GLU A 43 6.68 8.96 -8.59
CA GLU A 43 5.70 8.48 -9.55
C GLU A 43 4.28 8.45 -8.96
N CYS A 44 4.11 7.94 -7.75
CA CYS A 44 2.79 7.93 -7.10
C CYS A 44 2.30 9.33 -6.72
N VAL A 45 3.20 10.23 -6.28
CA VAL A 45 2.83 11.63 -6.03
C VAL A 45 2.34 12.31 -7.32
N GLU A 46 3.05 12.12 -8.43
CA GLU A 46 2.65 12.68 -9.73
C GLU A 46 1.38 12.00 -10.27
N ARG A 47 1.15 10.72 -9.95
CA ARG A 47 -0.10 10.04 -10.28
C ARG A 47 -1.27 10.64 -9.50
N ALA A 48 -1.13 10.82 -8.19
CA ALA A 48 -2.13 11.49 -7.37
C ALA A 48 -2.44 12.90 -7.88
N LYS A 49 -1.42 13.66 -8.29
CA LYS A 49 -1.60 14.99 -8.89
C LYS A 49 -2.53 14.98 -10.10
N ARG A 50 -2.37 14.00 -11.00
CA ARG A 50 -3.12 13.92 -12.26
C ARG A 50 -4.48 13.25 -12.13
N GLU A 51 -4.60 12.32 -11.19
CA GLU A 51 -5.74 11.38 -11.13
C GLU A 51 -6.53 11.50 -9.81
N GLY A 52 -6.08 12.33 -8.87
CA GLY A 52 -6.66 12.49 -7.54
C GLY A 52 -6.17 11.45 -6.54
N PHE A 53 -6.63 11.57 -5.28
CA PHE A 53 -6.22 10.69 -4.18
C PHE A 53 -6.60 9.22 -4.40
N GLU A 54 -7.70 8.94 -5.11
CA GLU A 54 -8.13 7.57 -5.44
C GLU A 54 -7.08 6.78 -6.23
N ALA A 55 -6.20 7.47 -6.97
CA ALA A 55 -5.11 6.83 -7.70
C ALA A 55 -4.00 6.27 -6.80
N LEU A 56 -4.05 6.59 -5.51
CA LEU A 56 -3.18 5.99 -4.48
C LEU A 56 -3.78 4.72 -3.89
N ASN A 57 -5.05 4.40 -4.18
CA ASN A 57 -5.65 3.15 -3.75
C ASN A 57 -4.92 1.96 -4.39
N GLY A 58 -4.61 0.98 -3.55
CA GLY A 58 -4.00 -0.26 -3.97
C GLY A 58 -2.92 -0.73 -3.02
N PRO A 59 -2.19 -1.79 -3.42
CA PRO A 59 -1.11 -2.35 -2.62
C PRO A 59 0.00 -1.34 -2.34
N THR A 60 0.49 -1.34 -1.11
CA THR A 60 1.53 -0.42 -0.61
C THR A 60 2.84 -0.49 -1.41
N ASP A 61 3.20 -1.67 -1.93
CA ASP A 61 4.41 -1.87 -2.73
C ASP A 61 4.39 -1.17 -4.09
N ARG A 62 3.23 -0.65 -4.53
CA ARG A 62 3.14 0.21 -5.72
C ARG A 62 3.73 1.59 -5.48
N CYS A 63 3.59 2.12 -4.27
CA CYS A 63 3.89 3.52 -3.97
C CYS A 63 5.00 3.73 -2.95
N PHE A 64 5.41 2.69 -2.25
CA PHE A 64 6.42 2.77 -1.20
C PHE A 64 7.56 1.78 -1.46
N PRO A 65 8.82 2.19 -1.24
CA PRO A 65 9.95 1.27 -1.29
C PRO A 65 9.79 0.13 -0.28
N MET A 66 10.01 -1.08 -0.76
CA MET A 66 9.91 -2.30 0.05
C MET A 66 11.30 -2.92 0.26
N GLN A 67 11.51 -3.49 1.43
CA GLN A 67 12.64 -4.37 1.69
C GLN A 67 12.59 -5.60 0.77
N ARG A 68 13.74 -6.25 0.59
CA ARG A 68 13.81 -7.53 -0.12
C ARG A 68 12.90 -8.56 0.56
N GLN A 69 12.28 -9.40 -0.26
CA GLN A 69 11.46 -10.51 0.22
C GLN A 69 12.30 -11.43 1.09
N ARG A 70 11.75 -11.82 2.24
CA ARG A 70 12.36 -12.77 3.16
C ARG A 70 11.31 -13.58 3.88
N GLU A 71 11.76 -14.61 4.58
CA GLU A 71 10.90 -15.39 5.45
C GLU A 71 10.62 -14.64 6.76
N TRP A 72 9.37 -14.72 7.20
CA TRP A 72 8.89 -14.20 8.47
C TRP A 72 8.20 -15.32 9.24
N VAL A 73 8.42 -15.32 10.55
CA VAL A 73 7.78 -16.22 11.51
C VAL A 73 7.31 -15.36 12.66
N GLY A 74 6.12 -15.61 13.19
CA GLY A 74 5.63 -14.88 14.34
C GLY A 74 4.18 -15.15 14.67
N LEU A 75 3.59 -14.20 15.40
CA LEU A 75 2.18 -14.16 15.71
C LEU A 75 1.50 -13.10 14.84
N TRP A 76 0.29 -13.41 14.37
CA TRP A 76 -0.57 -12.46 13.68
C TRP A 76 -1.93 -12.40 14.35
N VAL A 77 -2.39 -11.18 14.62
CA VAL A 77 -3.75 -10.90 15.11
C VAL A 77 -4.60 -10.49 13.91
N ASN A 78 -5.60 -11.30 13.58
CA ASN A 78 -6.52 -11.05 12.48
C ASN A 78 -7.61 -10.07 12.94
N GLU A 79 -7.30 -8.79 12.91
CA GLU A 79 -8.20 -7.70 13.27
C GLU A 79 -8.36 -6.74 12.09
N PHE A 80 -9.57 -6.30 11.76
CA PHE A 80 -9.79 -5.43 10.60
C PHE A 80 -9.00 -4.11 10.69
N GLU A 81 -9.17 -3.36 11.78
CA GLU A 81 -8.47 -2.09 11.97
C GLU A 81 -7.04 -2.28 12.50
N GLY A 82 -6.80 -3.43 13.13
CA GLY A 82 -5.62 -3.71 13.94
C GLY A 82 -4.76 -4.87 13.46
N SER A 83 -4.87 -5.30 12.20
CA SER A 83 -4.15 -6.48 11.65
C SER A 83 -2.66 -6.39 11.94
N ARG A 84 -2.20 -7.08 12.98
CA ARG A 84 -0.90 -6.81 13.61
C ARG A 84 -0.01 -8.02 13.56
N PHE A 85 1.24 -7.81 13.19
CA PHE A 85 2.27 -8.83 13.19
C PHE A 85 3.31 -8.61 14.28
N CYS A 86 3.55 -9.65 15.07
CA CYS A 86 4.59 -9.70 16.09
C CYS A 86 5.63 -10.75 15.72
N PRO A 87 6.86 -10.36 15.30
CA PRO A 87 7.87 -11.30 14.82
C PRO A 87 8.35 -12.23 15.94
N ALA A 88 8.76 -13.44 15.55
CA ALA A 88 9.42 -14.39 16.45
C ALA A 88 10.69 -13.77 17.09
N PRO A 89 11.01 -14.10 18.35
CA PRO A 89 10.33 -15.07 19.23
C PRO A 89 9.21 -14.46 20.10
N ALA A 90 8.16 -13.90 19.51
CA ALA A 90 6.97 -13.43 20.23
C ALA A 90 6.17 -14.59 20.87
N THR A 91 5.89 -14.47 22.16
CA THR A 91 4.98 -15.35 22.92
C THR A 91 3.61 -14.73 23.16
N GLU A 92 3.46 -13.44 22.87
CA GLU A 92 2.22 -12.66 22.92
C GLU A 92 2.26 -11.59 21.82
N CYS A 93 1.10 -11.08 21.40
CA CYS A 93 1.02 -9.99 20.44
C CYS A 93 0.14 -8.88 20.99
N LYS A 94 0.73 -8.09 21.89
CA LYS A 94 0.07 -6.96 22.56
C LYS A 94 -0.24 -5.83 21.59
N LEU A 95 -1.25 -5.03 21.93
CA LEU A 95 -1.50 -3.75 21.27
C LEU A 95 -0.24 -2.88 21.39
N THR A 96 0.11 -2.23 20.29
CA THR A 96 1.22 -1.28 20.20
C THR A 96 0.68 0.13 20.25
N GLU A 97 1.52 1.09 20.66
CA GLU A 97 1.16 2.50 20.56
C GLU A 97 0.87 2.88 19.09
N TYR A 98 -0.03 3.85 18.88
CA TYR A 98 -0.35 4.35 17.55
C TYR A 98 0.93 4.81 16.83
N GLY A 99 1.11 4.38 15.59
CA GLY A 99 2.29 4.71 14.79
C GLY A 99 3.54 3.89 15.12
N THR A 100 3.46 2.84 15.94
CA THR A 100 4.63 1.98 16.27
C THR A 100 4.50 0.53 15.79
N GLY A 101 3.28 0.12 15.44
CA GLY A 101 2.97 -1.25 15.04
C GLY A 101 3.44 -1.63 13.63
N THR A 102 3.27 -2.91 13.32
CA THR A 102 3.43 -3.44 11.95
C THR A 102 2.11 -4.07 11.50
N TYR A 103 1.53 -3.47 10.46
CA TYR A 103 0.31 -3.94 9.85
C TYR A 103 0.58 -5.12 8.91
N LEU A 104 -0.26 -6.16 8.92
CA LEU A 104 -0.12 -7.31 8.03
C LEU A 104 -1.22 -7.30 6.95
N THR A 105 -0.81 -7.31 5.68
CA THR A 105 -1.69 -7.50 4.52
C THR A 105 -1.29 -8.74 3.74
N PHE A 106 -2.19 -9.21 2.89
CA PHE A 106 -1.95 -10.34 1.99
C PHE A 106 -1.97 -9.86 0.56
N SER A 107 -1.01 -10.33 -0.23
CA SER A 107 -1.12 -10.24 -1.68
C SER A 107 -2.39 -10.95 -2.16
N GLU A 108 -2.88 -10.54 -3.32
CA GLU A 108 -4.08 -11.11 -3.92
C GLU A 108 -4.01 -12.65 -3.97
N GLY A 109 -5.09 -13.30 -3.52
CA GLY A 109 -5.20 -14.75 -3.46
C GLY A 109 -4.36 -15.46 -2.38
N GLN A 110 -3.55 -14.75 -1.59
CA GLN A 110 -2.72 -15.37 -0.54
C GLN A 110 -3.43 -15.51 0.81
N ARG A 111 -4.49 -14.73 1.05
CA ARG A 111 -5.28 -14.82 2.28
C ARG A 111 -6.15 -16.09 2.24
N PRO A 112 -5.97 -17.05 3.16
CA PRO A 112 -6.81 -18.23 3.18
C PRO A 112 -8.25 -17.88 3.56
N VAL A 113 -9.22 -18.42 2.81
CA VAL A 113 -10.66 -18.27 3.12
C VAL A 113 -11.01 -18.80 4.52
N SER A 114 -10.20 -19.72 5.06
CA SER A 114 -10.37 -20.20 6.42
C SER A 114 -10.21 -19.10 7.45
N VAL A 115 -9.42 -18.04 7.19
CA VAL A 115 -9.25 -16.92 8.12
C VAL A 115 -10.58 -16.25 8.42
N ASP A 116 -11.41 -16.06 7.41
CA ASP A 116 -12.70 -15.36 7.56
C ASP A 116 -13.73 -16.20 8.35
N ARG A 117 -13.43 -17.48 8.61
CA ARG A 117 -14.21 -18.32 9.54
C ARG A 117 -13.85 -18.10 11.00
N PHE A 118 -12.74 -17.42 11.29
CA PHE A 118 -12.34 -17.07 12.66
C PHE A 118 -12.85 -15.69 13.03
N GLN A 119 -13.09 -15.47 14.32
CA GLN A 119 -13.53 -14.18 14.85
C GLN A 119 -12.46 -13.11 14.63
N ASP A 120 -12.92 -11.86 14.50
CA ASP A 120 -12.06 -10.68 14.58
C ASP A 120 -11.25 -10.71 15.89
N GLY A 121 -9.97 -10.42 15.81
CA GLY A 121 -9.02 -10.55 16.93
C GLY A 121 -8.43 -11.95 17.15
N ALA A 122 -8.78 -12.96 16.34
CA ALA A 122 -8.15 -14.28 16.42
C ALA A 122 -6.63 -14.22 16.22
N ILE A 123 -5.89 -14.98 17.03
CA ILE A 123 -4.43 -15.02 16.99
C ILE A 123 -3.95 -16.29 16.30
N PHE A 124 -3.03 -16.12 15.36
CA PHE A 124 -2.42 -17.21 14.61
C PHE A 124 -0.91 -17.23 14.80
N GLN A 125 -0.35 -18.43 14.84
CA GLN A 125 1.05 -18.63 14.49
C GLN A 125 1.17 -18.67 12.97
N ILE A 126 2.02 -17.80 12.42
CA ILE A 126 2.15 -17.60 10.98
C ILE A 126 3.61 -17.73 10.53
N ARG A 127 3.81 -18.35 9.36
CA ARG A 127 5.07 -18.39 8.63
C ARG A 127 4.80 -18.04 7.18
N PHE A 128 5.59 -17.14 6.60
CA PHE A 128 5.36 -16.67 5.24
C PHE A 128 6.62 -16.07 4.60
N LEU A 129 6.62 -15.95 3.28
CA LEU A 129 7.53 -15.05 2.57
C LEU A 129 6.83 -13.72 2.33
N GLY A 130 7.51 -12.61 2.62
CA GLY A 130 6.91 -11.29 2.46
C GLY A 130 7.93 -10.15 2.46
N ARG A 131 7.43 -8.96 2.14
CA ARG A 131 8.19 -7.71 2.04
C ARG A 131 7.67 -6.70 3.05
N LYS A 132 8.57 -6.09 3.82
CA LYS A 132 8.26 -5.00 4.76
C LYS A 132 8.50 -3.66 4.06
N THR A 133 7.73 -2.63 4.38
CA THR A 133 8.09 -1.26 3.99
C THR A 133 9.50 -0.92 4.47
N GLN A 134 10.30 -0.28 3.60
CA GLN A 134 11.69 0.00 3.90
C GLN A 134 11.83 1.03 5.02
N GLU A 135 11.03 2.09 4.93
CA GLU A 135 11.00 3.20 5.87
C GLU A 135 9.73 3.17 6.73
N SER A 136 9.79 3.83 7.88
CA SER A 136 8.61 4.07 8.72
C SER A 136 7.66 5.08 8.05
N GLY A 137 6.37 4.97 8.32
CA GLY A 137 5.34 5.85 7.77
C GLY A 137 4.00 5.65 8.47
N SER A 138 2.91 5.81 7.71
CA SER A 138 1.54 5.66 8.21
C SER A 138 0.82 4.63 7.34
N PHE A 139 0.87 3.37 7.76
CA PHE A 139 0.35 2.23 7.01
C PHE A 139 -0.78 1.50 7.74
N GLY A 140 -1.47 0.64 6.99
CA GLY A 140 -2.64 -0.09 7.47
C GLY A 140 -3.89 0.76 7.54
N HIS A 141 -4.91 0.27 8.25
CA HIS A 141 -6.16 0.99 8.42
C HIS A 141 -5.91 2.36 9.08
N MET A 142 -6.37 3.43 8.44
CA MET A 142 -6.19 4.83 8.86
C MET A 142 -4.73 5.28 9.12
N GLY A 143 -3.73 4.51 8.66
CA GLY A 143 -2.32 4.85 8.84
C GLY A 143 -1.78 4.67 10.27
N GLY A 144 -2.40 3.80 11.08
CA GLY A 144 -2.04 3.60 12.49
C GLY A 144 -0.75 2.83 12.76
N ASN A 145 -0.04 2.34 11.75
CA ASN A 145 1.16 1.52 11.92
C ASN A 145 2.38 2.16 11.24
N ALA A 146 3.55 2.08 11.91
CA ALA A 146 4.82 2.54 11.37
C ALA A 146 5.20 1.78 10.09
N HIS A 147 4.83 0.52 10.01
CA HIS A 147 5.18 -0.34 8.88
C HIS A 147 4.02 -1.20 8.42
N GLU A 148 4.14 -1.66 7.19
CA GLU A 148 3.34 -2.75 6.66
C GLU A 148 4.25 -3.88 6.18
N ILE A 149 3.79 -5.11 6.38
CA ILE A 149 4.35 -6.29 5.73
C ILE A 149 3.28 -6.88 4.82
N ILE A 150 3.63 -7.01 3.55
CA ILE A 150 2.82 -7.72 2.55
C ILE A 150 3.24 -9.18 2.54
N VAL A 151 2.29 -10.07 2.81
CA VAL A 151 2.44 -11.52 2.66
C VAL A 151 2.37 -11.87 1.19
N ASP A 152 3.53 -12.15 0.58
CA ASP A 152 3.64 -12.55 -0.84
C ASP A 152 3.33 -14.05 -1.02
N ARG A 153 3.70 -14.88 -0.04
CA ARG A 153 3.40 -16.32 -0.04
C ARG A 153 3.23 -16.84 1.36
N LEU A 154 2.04 -17.35 1.69
CA LEU A 154 1.80 -18.02 2.94
C LEU A 154 2.47 -19.41 2.95
N ILE A 155 3.23 -19.72 4.01
CA ILE A 155 3.87 -21.04 4.20
C ILE A 155 3.05 -21.88 5.18
N SER A 156 2.68 -21.30 6.33
CA SER A 156 1.82 -21.96 7.31
C SER A 156 1.03 -20.96 8.12
N LEU A 157 -0.19 -21.35 8.50
CA LEU A 157 -1.05 -20.59 9.40
C LEU A 157 -1.74 -21.58 10.33
N GLN A 158 -1.57 -21.38 11.64
CA GLN A 158 -2.17 -22.23 12.65
C GLN A 158 -2.86 -21.36 13.70
N PRO A 159 -4.15 -21.56 13.98
CA PRO A 159 -4.81 -20.89 15.09
C PRO A 159 -4.07 -21.21 16.39
N ARG A 160 -3.81 -20.19 17.20
CA ARG A 160 -3.28 -20.42 18.53
C ARG A 160 -4.46 -20.73 19.45
N ASN A 161 -4.59 -21.99 19.86
CA ASN A 161 -5.59 -22.38 20.86
C ASN A 161 -5.29 -21.63 22.16
N GLY A 162 -6.13 -20.62 22.45
CA GLY A 162 -5.94 -19.75 23.62
C GLY A 162 -6.99 -18.65 23.78
N ASN A 163 -8.05 -18.64 22.98
CA ASN A 163 -9.18 -17.71 23.12
C ASN A 163 -10.54 -18.42 22.91
N SER A 164 -10.61 -19.72 23.25
CA SER A 164 -11.83 -20.51 23.21
C SER A 164 -12.84 -20.16 24.32
N ASP A 165 -12.51 -19.23 25.24
CA ASP A 165 -13.42 -18.83 26.31
C ASP A 165 -14.59 -17.95 25.85
N ASN A 166 -14.59 -17.50 24.59
CA ASN A 166 -15.74 -16.80 23.98
C ASN A 166 -16.46 -17.62 22.90
N MET A 167 -16.23 -18.94 22.80
CA MET A 167 -17.01 -19.81 21.90
C MET A 167 -18.38 -20.23 22.45
N ALA A 168 -18.81 -19.66 23.57
CA ALA A 168 -20.14 -19.85 24.13
C ALA A 168 -20.71 -18.53 24.67
N ARG A 169 -21.21 -17.66 23.79
CA ARG A 169 -22.26 -16.67 24.07
C ARG A 169 -22.86 -16.16 22.78
#